data_AF-A0A1C0TWZ7-F1
#
_entry.id   AF-A0A1C0TWZ7-F1
#
_cell.length_a   1.000
_cell.length_b   1.000
_cell.length_c   1.000
_cell.angle_alpha   90.00
_cell.angle_beta   90.00
_cell.angle_gamma   90.00
#
_symmetry.space_group_name_H-M   'P 1'
#
loop_
_entity.id
_entity.type
_entity.pdbx_description
1 polymer ?
#
loop_
_entity_poly.entity_id
_entity_poly.type
_entity_poly.pdbx_seq_one_letter_code
_entity_poly.pdbx_strand_id
1 'polypeptide(L)'
;MSISEFNYIESALWFLIALGLFANAIIKGPSNVYYKVSLCASITFIAFGVSDIIEASTGAWWRPLSLLFFKAACVLTLLGCFIKYRKIK
;
A
#
# COMPACT_ATOMS: atom_id res chain seq x y z
N MET A 1 7.70 -10.07 -20.94
CA MET A 1 7.62 -9.32 -19.68
C MET A 1 8.43 -10.07 -18.64
N SER A 2 9.46 -9.45 -18.07
CA SER A 2 10.26 -10.01 -16.99
C SER A 2 9.53 -9.85 -15.65
N ILE A 3 9.96 -10.61 -14.63
CA ILE A 3 9.43 -10.49 -13.26
C ILE A 3 9.62 -9.07 -12.73
N SER A 4 10.74 -8.42 -13.04
CA SER A 4 11.01 -7.04 -12.64
C SER A 4 10.07 -6.02 -13.32
N GLU A 5 9.79 -6.18 -14.62
CA GLU A 5 8.84 -5.31 -15.33
C GLU A 5 7.42 -5.41 -14.75
N PHE A 6 7.00 -6.63 -14.41
CA PHE A 6 5.72 -6.86 -13.76
C PHE A 6 5.65 -6.15 -12.39
N ASN A 7 6.68 -6.29 -11.56
CA ASN A 7 6.74 -5.64 -10.24
C ASN A 7 6.75 -4.09 -10.33
N TYR A 8 7.34 -3.50 -11.38
CA TYR A 8 7.22 -2.05 -11.60
C TYR A 8 5.80 -1.61 -11.95
N ILE A 9 5.08 -2.41 -12.75
CA ILE A 9 3.67 -2.15 -13.08
C ILE A 9 2.80 -2.28 -11.82
N GLU A 10 3.04 -3.29 -10.99
CA GLU A 10 2.36 -3.44 -9.69
C GLU A 10 2.65 -2.25 -8.77
N SER A 11 3.90 -1.83 -8.65
CA SER A 11 4.28 -0.64 -7.88
C SER A 11 3.53 0.62 -8.34
N ALA A 12 3.44 0.84 -9.66
CA ALA A 12 2.68 1.95 -10.21
C ALA A 12 1.19 1.87 -9.86
N LEU A 13 0.60 0.67 -9.92
CA LEU A 13 -0.79 0.44 -9.49
C LEU A 13 -0.98 0.80 -8.01
N TRP A 14 -0.08 0.37 -7.12
CA TRP A 14 -0.17 0.69 -5.70
C TRP A 14 -0.07 2.18 -5.43
N PHE A 15 0.79 2.90 -6.14
CA PHE A 15 0.87 4.36 -6.04
C PHE A 15 -0.39 5.06 -6.55
N LEU A 16 -1.00 4.57 -7.63
CA LEU A 16 -2.27 5.13 -8.12
C LEU A 16 -3.40 4.93 -7.10
N ILE A 17 -3.48 3.75 -6.47
CA ILE A 17 -4.45 3.50 -5.39
C ILE A 17 -4.18 4.42 -4.20
N ALA A 18 -2.92 4.55 -3.79
CA ALA A 18 -2.53 5.44 -2.69
C ALA A 18 -2.91 6.90 -2.96
N LEU A 19 -2.68 7.37 -4.19
CA LEU A 19 -3.03 8.72 -4.62
C LEU A 19 -4.55 8.94 -4.59
N GLY A 20 -5.33 7.98 -5.08
CA GLY A 20 -6.79 8.05 -5.03
C GLY A 20 -7.32 8.12 -3.60
N LEU A 21 -6.79 7.29 -2.70
CA LEU A 21 -7.16 7.29 -1.28
C LEU A 21 -6.74 8.60 -0.58
N PHE A 22 -5.55 9.11 -0.89
CA PHE A 22 -5.07 10.38 -0.35
C PHE A 22 -5.95 11.54 -0.82
N ALA A 23 -6.19 11.65 -2.14
CA ALA A 23 -7.05 12.66 -2.70
C ALA A 23 -8.46 12.61 -2.10
N ASN A 24 -9.04 11.41 -1.96
CA ASN A 24 -10.34 11.25 -1.29
C ASN A 24 -10.30 11.71 0.18
N ALA A 25 -9.23 11.41 0.92
CA ALA A 25 -9.07 11.88 2.30
C ALA A 25 -9.01 13.41 2.38
N ILE A 26 -8.26 14.06 1.48
CA ILE A 26 -8.16 15.53 1.42
C ILE A 26 -9.49 16.16 1.03
N ILE A 27 -10.16 15.66 -0.02
CA ILE A 27 -11.43 16.20 -0.52
C ILE A 27 -12.55 16.07 0.52
N LYS A 28 -12.62 14.93 1.22
CA LYS A 28 -13.65 14.69 2.24
C LYS A 28 -13.33 15.33 3.59
N GLY A 29 -12.05 15.65 3.83
CA GLY A 29 -11.56 16.33 5.01
C GLY A 29 -11.58 15.50 6.30
N PRO A 30 -11.03 16.05 7.40
CA PRO A 30 -10.87 15.36 8.68
C PRO A 30 -12.17 14.94 9.36
N SER A 31 -13.28 15.61 9.05
CA SER A 31 -14.61 15.31 9.60
C SER A 31 -15.20 14.01 9.05
N ASN A 32 -14.63 13.44 7.98
CA ASN A 32 -15.08 12.17 7.44
C ASN A 32 -14.62 10.99 8.32
N VAL A 33 -15.56 10.11 8.65
CA VAL A 33 -15.32 8.90 9.46
C VAL A 33 -14.22 7.99 8.88
N TYR A 34 -14.05 8.00 7.56
CA TYR A 34 -13.05 7.22 6.82
C TYR A 34 -11.72 7.96 6.64
N TYR A 35 -11.57 9.20 7.09
CA TYR A 35 -10.37 10.03 6.87
C TYR A 35 -9.10 9.33 7.36
N LYS A 36 -9.11 8.89 8.63
CA LYS A 36 -7.96 8.21 9.25
C LYS A 36 -7.63 6.89 8.57
N VAL A 37 -8.65 6.13 8.16
CA VAL A 37 -8.48 4.85 7.47
C VAL A 37 -7.90 5.07 6.07
N SER A 38 -8.39 6.08 5.36
CA SER A 38 -7.94 6.42 4.00
C SER A 38 -6.48 6.90 3.99
N LEU A 39 -6.09 7.74 4.94
CA LEU A 39 -4.69 8.16 5.10
C LEU A 39 -3.77 7.00 5.46
N CYS A 40 -4.15 6.17 6.43
CA CYS A 40 -3.35 5.01 6.83
C CYS A 40 -3.17 4.02 5.67
N ALA A 41 -4.26 3.71 4.95
CA ALA A 41 -4.21 2.83 3.79
C ALA A 41 -3.38 3.44 2.66
N SER A 42 -3.51 4.74 2.38
CA SER A 42 -2.69 5.44 1.38
C SER A 42 -1.20 5.32 1.67
N ILE A 43 -0.76 5.65 2.88
CA ILE A 43 0.66 5.52 3.29
C ILE A 43 1.14 4.08 3.16
N THR A 44 0.28 3.11 3.50
CA THR A 44 0.62 1.69 3.43
C THR A 44 0.73 1.19 2.00
N PHE A 45 -0.13 1.64 1.08
CA PHE A 45 -0.01 1.33 -0.34
C PHE A 45 1.26 1.94 -0.96
N ILE A 46 1.68 3.14 -0.53
CA ILE A 46 2.98 3.70 -0.92
C ILE A 46 4.11 2.79 -0.44
N ALA A 47 4.09 2.40 0.84
CA ALA A 47 5.09 1.50 1.40
C ALA A 47 5.14 0.16 0.65
N PHE A 48 3.98 -0.41 0.30
CA PHE A 48 3.88 -1.64 -0.48
C PHE A 48 4.45 -1.49 -1.89
N GLY A 49 4.12 -0.39 -2.60
CA GLY A 49 4.71 -0.08 -3.91
C GLY A 49 6.22 0.10 -3.87
N VAL A 50 6.77 0.69 -2.81
CA VAL A 50 8.23 0.76 -2.59
C VAL A 50 8.83 -0.64 -2.41
N SER A 51 8.12 -1.55 -1.72
CA SER A 51 8.57 -2.93 -1.55
C SER A 51 8.69 -3.67 -2.89
N ASP A 52 7.81 -3.38 -3.84
CA ASP A 52 7.83 -4.00 -5.18
C ASP A 52 8.96 -3.43 -6.06
N ILE A 53 9.31 -2.15 -5.89
CA ILE A 53 10.50 -1.56 -6.54
C ILE A 53 11.78 -2.22 -6.01
N ILE A 54 11.86 -2.44 -4.70
CA ILE A 54 12.99 -3.15 -4.09
C ILE A 54 13.05 -4.58 -4.65
N GLU A 55 11.92 -5.27 -4.74
CA GLU A 55 11.83 -6.61 -5.32
C GLU A 55 12.28 -6.65 -6.80
N ALA A 56 11.84 -5.69 -7.61
CA ALA A 56 12.25 -5.57 -9.00
C ALA A 56 13.77 -5.38 -9.14
N SER A 57 14.39 -4.70 -8.16
CA SER A 57 15.83 -4.41 -8.11
C SER A 57 16.66 -5.57 -7.56
N THR A 58 16.12 -6.35 -6.61
CA THR A 58 16.82 -7.49 -6.00
C THR A 58 16.58 -8.80 -6.74
N GLY A 59 15.55 -8.87 -7.60
CA GLY A 59 15.13 -10.08 -8.31
C GLY A 59 14.57 -11.17 -7.38
N ALA A 60 14.32 -10.86 -6.10
CA ALA A 60 13.85 -11.81 -5.11
C ALA A 60 12.93 -11.15 -4.08
N TRP A 61 11.69 -11.64 -4.00
CA TRP A 61 10.64 -11.17 -3.09
C TRP A 61 10.96 -11.35 -1.59
N TRP A 62 11.96 -12.16 -1.25
CA TRP A 62 12.33 -12.51 0.13
C TRP A 62 13.74 -12.08 0.54
N ARG A 63 14.54 -11.50 -0.38
CA ARG A 63 15.91 -11.04 -0.09
C ARG A 63 16.03 -9.53 -0.25
N PRO A 64 16.52 -8.81 0.78
CA PRO A 64 16.81 -9.29 2.15
C PRO A 64 15.54 -9.72 2.91
N LEU A 65 15.68 -10.55 3.96
CA LEU A 65 14.53 -11.02 4.78
C LEU A 65 13.69 -9.86 5.36
N SER A 66 14.28 -8.68 5.52
CA SER A 66 13.57 -7.46 5.90
C SER A 66 12.47 -7.08 4.90
N LEU A 67 12.61 -7.41 3.62
CA LEU A 67 11.58 -7.17 2.60
C LEU A 67 10.32 -7.99 2.88
N LEU A 68 10.49 -9.24 3.33
CA LEU A 68 9.37 -10.10 3.71
C LEU A 68 8.61 -9.51 4.91
N PHE A 69 9.31 -9.08 5.95
CA PHE A 69 8.70 -8.43 7.10
C PHE A 69 8.01 -7.12 6.71
N PHE A 70 8.60 -6.36 5.80
CA PHE A 70 8.03 -5.11 5.30
C PHE A 70 6.73 -5.34 4.53
N LYS A 71 6.70 -6.31 3.61
CA LYS A 71 5.47 -6.72 2.91
C LYS A 71 4.42 -7.25 3.89
N ALA A 72 4.81 -8.11 4.83
CA ALA A 72 3.90 -8.64 5.85
C ALA A 72 3.28 -7.52 6.71
N ALA A 73 4.09 -6.56 7.16
CA ALA A 73 3.61 -5.40 7.92
C ALA A 73 2.62 -4.55 7.11
N CYS A 74 2.87 -4.35 5.82
CA CYS A 74 1.95 -3.65 4.92
C CYS A 74 0.62 -4.39 4.80
N VAL A 75 0.65 -5.71 4.54
CA VAL A 75 -0.56 -6.55 4.42
C VAL A 75 -1.38 -6.53 5.72
N LEU A 76 -0.75 -6.68 6.88
CA LEU A 76 -1.42 -6.63 8.18
C LEU A 76 -2.06 -5.25 8.43
N THR A 77 -1.39 -4.17 8.03
CA THR A 77 -1.91 -2.81 8.17
C THR A 77 -3.11 -2.56 7.25
N LEU A 78 -3.05 -3.03 5.99
CA LEU A 78 -4.18 -2.97 5.05
C LEU A 78 -5.36 -3.80 5.55
N LEU A 79 -5.11 -5.00 6.09
CA LEU A 79 -6.14 -5.84 6.71
C LEU A 79 -6.80 -5.12 7.90
N GLY A 80 -6.00 -4.49 8.76
CA GLY A 80 -6.51 -3.66 9.85
C GLY A 80 -7.35 -2.48 9.36
N CYS A 81 -6.94 -1.81 8.29
CA CYS A 81 -7.71 -0.74 7.64
C CYS A 81 -9.04 -1.27 7.08
N PHE A 82 -9.04 -2.44 6.44
CA PHE A 82 -10.23 -3.09 5.91
C PHE A 82 -11.22 -3.47 7.02
N ILE A 83 -10.74 -4.08 8.11
CA ILE A 83 -11.57 -4.40 9.28
C ILE A 83 -12.19 -3.14 9.87
N LYS A 84 -11.42 -2.05 10.01
CA LYS A 84 -11.95 -0.76 10.49
C LYS A 84 -12.99 -0.18 9.53
N TYR A 85 -12.73 -0.22 8.23
CA TYR A 85 -13.68 0.22 7.20
C TYR A 85 -15.01 -0.55 7.31
N ARG A 86 -14.96 -1.87 7.48
CA ARG A 86 -16.12 -2.76 7.65
C ARG A 86 -16.88 -2.55 8.95
N LYS A 87 -16.26 -1.97 9.98
CA LYS A 87 -16.92 -1.63 11.25
C LYS A 87 -17.61 -0.25 11.21
N ILE A 88 -17.18 0.62 10.30
CA ILE A 88 -17.76 1.95 10.12
C ILE A 88 -18.99 1.89 9.19
N LYS A 89 -18.94 1.03 8.16
CA LYS A 89 -20.05 0.75 7.26
C LYS A 89 -21.10 -0.14 7.92
#